data_AF-A0A9E5VQL5-F1
#
_entry.id   AF-A0A9E5VQL5-F1
#
_cell.length_a   1.000
_cell.length_b   1.000
_cell.length_c   1.000
_cell.angle_alpha   90.00
_cell.angle_beta   90.00
_cell.angle_gamma   90.00
#
_symmetry.space_group_name_H-M   'P 1'
#
loop_
_entity.id
_entity.type
_entity.pdbx_description
1 polymer ?
#
loop_
_entity_poly.entity_id
_entity_poly.type
_entity_poly.pdbx_seq_one_letter_code
_entity_poly.pdbx_strand_id
1 'polypeptide(L)'
;LMTKLKLVLEPNKCNPVFSIDGKIVNFRPTERGAQEAVIESENDVVDLSIETLPCELIEPNAGKHYLAFFFASIFSFFNPPYPKRDIFEVRYSGKIKISECNHLVLTFNKPKKNQKAIKPLGGNAPHLFEDNPSNVYILNKRAQKRRNLSNLLQTFVRLAVVAVIIVFVVLALIK
;
A
#
# COMPACT_ATOMS: atom_id res chain seq x y z
N LEU A 1 -34.28 3.46 -13.59
CA LEU A 1 -33.18 4.24 -14.19
C LEU A 1 -31.90 3.75 -13.54
N MET A 2 -30.98 3.14 -14.29
CA MET A 2 -29.68 2.73 -13.74
C MET A 2 -28.83 3.98 -13.53
N THR A 3 -28.36 4.19 -12.30
CA THR A 3 -27.42 5.26 -11.96
C THR A 3 -25.99 4.76 -12.19
N LYS A 4 -25.12 5.67 -12.63
CA LYS A 4 -23.72 5.35 -12.94
C LYS A 4 -22.79 6.09 -11.99
N LEU A 5 -21.88 5.35 -11.35
CA LEU A 5 -20.81 5.87 -10.54
C LEU A 5 -19.48 5.64 -11.27
N LYS A 6 -18.80 6.71 -11.66
CA LYS A 6 -17.43 6.68 -12.15
C LYS A 6 -16.47 6.79 -10.97
N LEU A 7 -15.68 5.76 -10.72
CA LEU A 7 -14.58 5.76 -9.76
C LEU A 7 -13.27 5.93 -10.50
N VAL A 8 -12.44 6.86 -10.04
CA VAL A 8 -11.07 7.05 -10.53
C VAL A 8 -10.12 6.97 -9.35
N LEU A 9 -9.08 6.17 -9.48
CA LEU A 9 -8.00 6.03 -8.53
C LEU A 9 -6.73 6.61 -9.15
N GLU A 10 -6.20 7.67 -8.55
CA GLU A 10 -4.91 8.21 -8.95
C GLU A 10 -3.77 7.23 -8.62
N PRO A 11 -2.68 7.26 -9.42
CA PRO A 11 -1.53 6.40 -9.21
C PRO A 11 -1.05 6.50 -7.77
N ASN A 12 -0.95 5.36 -7.11
CA ASN A 12 -0.42 5.27 -5.77
C ASN A 12 0.41 4.00 -5.65
N LYS A 13 1.14 3.88 -4.54
CA LYS A 13 2.03 2.74 -4.29
C LYS A 13 1.40 1.71 -3.34
N CYS A 14 0.09 1.78 -3.16
CA CYS A 14 -0.70 0.83 -2.40
C CYS A 14 -1.39 -0.13 -3.37
N ASN A 15 -1.75 -1.32 -2.89
CA ASN A 15 -2.54 -2.29 -3.66
C ASN A 15 -3.94 -2.40 -3.04
N PRO A 16 -4.83 -1.44 -3.33
CA PRO A 16 -6.18 -1.45 -2.79
C PRO A 16 -7.10 -2.37 -3.60
N VAL A 17 -8.05 -2.97 -2.89
CA VAL A 17 -9.22 -3.67 -3.43
C VAL A 17 -10.43 -2.83 -3.07
N PHE A 18 -11.23 -2.51 -4.08
CA PHE A 18 -12.49 -1.80 -3.90
C PHE A 18 -13.63 -2.79 -4.03
N SER A 19 -14.66 -2.59 -3.23
CA SER A 19 -15.93 -3.27 -3.40
C SER A 19 -17.09 -2.29 -3.30
N ILE A 20 -18.11 -2.51 -4.11
CA ILE A 20 -19.38 -1.79 -4.09
C ILE A 20 -20.48 -2.82 -3.83
N ASP A 21 -21.27 -2.61 -2.78
CA ASP A 21 -22.32 -3.55 -2.33
C ASP A 21 -21.79 -4.99 -2.18
N GLY A 22 -20.56 -5.12 -1.66
CA GLY A 22 -19.87 -6.39 -1.46
C GLY A 22 -19.28 -7.03 -2.72
N LYS A 23 -19.46 -6.44 -3.91
CA LYS A 23 -18.88 -6.94 -5.17
C LYS A 23 -17.56 -6.23 -5.48
N ILE A 24 -16.51 -7.00 -5.76
CA ILE A 24 -15.18 -6.46 -6.12
C ILE A 24 -15.27 -5.67 -7.43
N VAL A 25 -14.70 -4.48 -7.43
CA VAL A 25 -14.63 -3.59 -8.59
C VAL A 25 -13.34 -3.84 -9.37
N ASN A 26 -13.47 -4.13 -10.66
CA ASN A 26 -12.34 -4.28 -11.57
C ASN A 26 -11.99 -2.94 -12.22
N PHE A 27 -10.85 -2.37 -11.84
CA PHE A 27 -10.33 -1.16 -12.45
C PHE A 27 -9.61 -1.45 -13.77
N ARG A 28 -9.76 -0.53 -14.73
CA ARG A 28 -9.00 -0.52 -15.98
C ARG A 28 -7.95 0.60 -15.91
N PRO A 29 -6.72 0.36 -16.36
CA PRO A 29 -5.71 1.41 -16.44
C PRO A 29 -6.12 2.45 -17.48
N THR A 30 -5.79 3.71 -17.22
CA THR A 30 -5.98 4.84 -18.13
C THR A 30 -4.64 5.45 -18.54
N GLU A 31 -4.69 6.37 -19.50
CA GLU A 31 -3.52 7.19 -19.86
C GLU A 31 -3.04 7.97 -18.64
N ARG A 32 -1.73 7.93 -18.36
CA ARG A 32 -1.05 8.49 -17.16
C ARG A 32 -1.06 7.62 -15.90
N GLY A 33 -1.47 6.36 -16.00
CA GLY A 33 -1.30 5.37 -14.93
C GLY A 33 -2.33 5.46 -13.81
N ALA A 34 -3.34 6.31 -13.97
CA ALA A 34 -4.54 6.25 -13.16
C ALA A 34 -5.36 5.00 -13.52
N GLN A 35 -6.34 4.70 -12.69
CA GLN A 35 -7.20 3.54 -12.82
C GLN A 35 -8.65 4.01 -12.76
N GLU A 36 -9.50 3.54 -13.67
CA GLU A 36 -10.92 3.89 -13.66
C GLU A 36 -11.84 2.67 -13.68
N ALA A 37 -13.00 2.82 -13.07
CA ALA A 37 -14.09 1.87 -13.12
C ALA A 37 -15.42 2.62 -13.23
N VAL A 38 -16.37 2.06 -13.97
CA VAL A 38 -17.74 2.54 -14.03
C VAL A 38 -18.62 1.46 -13.44
N ILE A 39 -19.35 1.80 -12.37
CA ILE A 39 -20.31 0.92 -11.72
C ILE A 39 -21.71 1.38 -12.09
N GLU A 40 -22.55 0.45 -12.51
CA GLU A 40 -23.97 0.66 -12.72
C GLU A 40 -24.72 0.04 -11.55
N SER A 41 -25.62 0.81 -10.93
CA SER A 41 -26.45 0.35 -9.81
C SER A 41 -27.91 0.71 -10.07
N GLU A 42 -28.80 -0.12 -9.55
CA GLU A 42 -30.24 0.16 -9.48
C GLU A 42 -30.58 1.06 -8.28
N ASN A 43 -29.71 1.06 -7.26
CA ASN A 43 -29.86 1.85 -6.05
C ASN A 43 -29.12 3.18 -6.15
N ASP A 44 -29.73 4.25 -5.65
CA ASP A 44 -29.06 5.56 -5.56
C ASP A 44 -27.98 5.59 -4.46
N VAL A 45 -28.12 4.76 -3.43
CA VAL A 45 -27.13 4.63 -2.35
C VAL A 45 -26.45 3.28 -2.45
N VAL A 46 -25.12 3.30 -2.44
CA VAL A 46 -24.27 2.10 -2.52
C VAL A 46 -23.24 2.08 -1.38
N ASP A 47 -22.91 0.90 -0.91
CA ASP A 47 -21.89 0.68 0.13
C ASP A 47 -20.51 0.53 -0.54
N LEU A 48 -19.61 1.48 -0.26
CA LEU A 48 -18.21 1.45 -0.69
C LEU A 48 -17.34 0.86 0.42
N SER A 49 -16.59 -0.18 0.10
CA SER A 49 -15.49 -0.68 0.93
C SER A 49 -14.17 -0.61 0.16
N ILE A 50 -13.11 -0.21 0.88
CA ILE A 50 -11.75 -0.13 0.35
C ILE A 50 -10.80 -0.78 1.35
N GLU A 51 -10.10 -1.82 0.90
CA GLU A 51 -9.15 -2.55 1.71
C GLU A 51 -7.80 -2.64 1.01
N THR A 52 -6.70 -2.49 1.73
CA THR A 52 -5.37 -2.80 1.19
C THR A 52 -5.04 -4.26 1.42
N LEU A 53 -4.49 -4.93 0.40
CA LEU A 53 -4.00 -6.29 0.57
C LEU A 53 -2.94 -6.35 1.67
N PRO A 54 -2.96 -7.39 2.53
CA PRO A 54 -1.96 -7.56 3.56
C PRO A 54 -0.57 -7.73 2.94
N CYS A 55 0.42 -7.08 3.56
CA CYS A 55 1.80 -7.20 3.14
C CYS A 55 2.34 -8.63 3.34
N GLU A 56 3.23 -9.08 2.44
CA GLU A 56 3.93 -10.38 2.52
C GLU A 56 4.62 -10.58 3.88
N LEU A 57 5.03 -9.50 4.54
CA LEU A 57 5.61 -9.55 5.88
C LEU A 57 4.66 -10.09 6.94
N ILE A 58 3.36 -10.23 6.66
CA ILE A 58 2.37 -10.79 7.60
C ILE A 58 2.27 -12.31 7.43
N GLU A 59 2.68 -12.87 6.30
CA GLU A 59 2.53 -14.28 5.98
C GLU A 59 3.17 -15.19 7.05
N PRO A 60 2.58 -16.36 7.34
CA PRO A 60 3.13 -17.28 8.34
C PRO A 60 4.61 -17.60 8.12
N ASN A 61 4.97 -17.88 6.86
CA ASN A 61 6.31 -18.30 6.44
C ASN A 61 7.21 -17.16 5.94
N ALA A 62 6.79 -15.89 6.07
CA ALA A 62 7.54 -14.73 5.57
C ALA A 62 9.03 -14.73 5.99
N GLY A 63 9.33 -15.16 7.23
CA GLY A 63 10.71 -15.26 7.71
C GLY A 63 11.54 -16.34 7.00
N LYS A 64 10.94 -17.48 6.64
CA LYS A 64 11.62 -18.55 5.90
C LYS A 64 11.89 -18.12 4.46
N HIS A 65 10.90 -17.51 3.80
CA HIS A 65 11.06 -16.95 2.47
C HIS A 65 12.16 -15.88 2.46
N TYR A 66 12.13 -14.97 3.44
CA TYR A 66 13.16 -13.95 3.58
C TYR A 66 14.56 -14.55 3.72
N LEU A 67 14.76 -15.57 4.57
CA LEU A 67 16.06 -16.23 4.72
C LEU A 67 16.51 -16.94 3.44
N ALA A 68 15.60 -17.67 2.77
CA ALA A 68 15.90 -18.34 1.51
C ALA A 68 16.35 -17.34 0.44
N PHE A 69 15.60 -16.24 0.27
CA PHE A 69 15.98 -15.16 -0.65
C PHE A 69 17.27 -14.48 -0.22
N PHE A 70 17.47 -14.26 1.08
CA PHE A 70 18.67 -13.64 1.62
C PHE A 70 19.94 -14.44 1.25
N PHE A 71 19.95 -15.75 1.43
CA PHE A 71 21.09 -16.59 1.04
C PHE A 71 21.25 -16.69 -0.49
N ALA A 72 20.15 -16.82 -1.23
CA ALA A 72 20.19 -16.93 -2.69
C ALA A 72 20.65 -15.63 -3.40
N SER A 73 20.41 -14.46 -2.79
CA SER A 73 20.69 -13.14 -3.38
C SER A 73 22.02 -12.51 -2.96
N ILE A 74 23.03 -13.33 -2.61
CA ILE A 74 24.32 -12.86 -2.07
C ILE A 74 24.07 -12.01 -0.81
N PHE A 75 23.47 -12.64 0.21
CA PHE A 75 23.17 -12.00 1.50
C PHE A 75 22.28 -10.75 1.40
N SER A 76 21.38 -10.68 0.40
CA SER A 76 20.43 -9.56 0.26
C SER A 76 21.10 -8.22 -0.06
N PHE A 77 22.34 -8.21 -0.57
CA PHE A 77 23.07 -6.99 -0.91
C PHE A 77 22.32 -6.15 -1.95
N PHE A 78 21.75 -6.80 -2.96
CA PHE A 78 20.98 -6.15 -4.04
C PHE A 78 19.49 -6.02 -3.74
N ASN A 79 19.01 -6.54 -2.59
CA ASN A 79 17.59 -6.43 -2.26
C ASN A 79 17.27 -5.03 -1.72
N PRO A 80 16.23 -4.38 -2.25
CA PRO A 80 15.76 -3.13 -1.68
C PRO A 80 15.21 -3.37 -0.26
N PRO A 81 15.32 -2.38 0.64
CA PRO A 81 14.71 -2.47 1.95
C PRO A 81 13.19 -2.41 1.85
N TYR A 82 12.51 -3.11 2.76
CA TYR A 82 11.05 -3.07 2.82
C TYR A 82 10.53 -1.65 3.07
N PRO A 83 9.70 -1.08 2.17
CA PRO A 83 9.25 0.29 2.30
C PRO A 83 8.33 0.45 3.52
N LYS A 84 8.41 1.63 4.15
CA LYS A 84 7.66 1.92 5.39
C LYS A 84 6.14 1.94 5.18
N ARG A 85 5.65 2.03 3.95
CA ARG A 85 4.20 2.03 3.66
C ARG A 85 3.57 0.64 3.87
N ASP A 86 4.33 -0.43 3.63
CA ASP A 86 3.78 -1.79 3.59
C ASP A 86 3.38 -2.34 4.97
N ILE A 87 3.72 -1.62 6.05
CA ILE A 87 3.28 -1.97 7.41
C ILE A 87 1.94 -1.32 7.78
N PHE A 88 1.37 -0.51 6.88
CA PHE A 88 0.09 0.14 7.07
C PHE A 88 -0.98 -0.53 6.23
N GLU A 89 -2.12 -0.76 6.86
CA GLU A 89 -3.33 -1.28 6.25
C GLU A 89 -4.41 -0.19 6.23
N VAL A 90 -5.33 -0.30 5.28
CA VAL A 90 -6.55 0.51 5.21
C VAL A 90 -7.73 -0.45 5.15
N ARG A 91 -8.76 -0.14 5.95
CA ARG A 91 -10.06 -0.84 5.95
C ARG A 91 -11.15 0.22 6.07
N TYR A 92 -11.52 0.78 4.94
CA TYR A 92 -12.54 1.82 4.84
C TYR A 92 -13.88 1.19 4.50
N SER A 93 -14.95 1.70 5.11
CA SER A 93 -16.32 1.39 4.76
C SER A 93 -17.16 2.67 4.87
N GLY A 94 -17.91 3.00 3.83
CA GLY A 94 -18.76 4.19 3.77
C GLY A 94 -19.87 4.03 2.75
N LYS A 95 -20.85 4.94 2.78
CA LYS A 95 -21.98 4.95 1.84
C LYS A 95 -21.83 6.09 0.85
N ILE A 96 -22.05 5.83 -0.43
CA ILE A 96 -22.05 6.85 -1.47
C ILE A 96 -23.46 6.97 -2.03
N LYS A 97 -23.95 8.20 -2.10
CA LYS A 97 -25.16 8.53 -2.85
C LYS A 97 -24.78 8.99 -4.25
N ILE A 98 -25.11 8.19 -5.27
CA ILE A 98 -24.67 8.38 -6.66
C ILE A 98 -25.27 9.65 -7.26
N SER A 99 -26.50 10.01 -6.91
CA SER A 99 -27.11 11.27 -7.33
C SER A 99 -26.37 12.52 -6.84
N GLU A 100 -25.67 12.44 -5.71
CA GLU A 100 -24.87 13.55 -5.15
C GLU A 100 -23.41 13.52 -5.66
N CYS A 101 -22.89 12.32 -5.96
CA CYS A 101 -21.53 12.13 -6.44
C CYS A 101 -21.49 10.99 -7.47
N ASN A 102 -21.69 11.33 -8.73
CA ASN A 102 -21.60 10.36 -9.84
C ASN A 102 -20.17 10.17 -10.36
N HIS A 103 -19.22 11.01 -9.93
CA HIS A 103 -17.81 10.93 -10.31
C HIS A 103 -16.91 11.19 -9.11
N LEU A 104 -16.25 10.13 -8.65
CA LEU A 104 -15.41 10.15 -7.46
C LEU A 104 -13.95 9.85 -7.84
N VAL A 105 -13.08 10.83 -7.61
CA VAL A 105 -11.63 10.70 -7.84
C VAL A 105 -10.95 10.59 -6.49
N LEU A 106 -10.19 9.52 -6.28
CA LEU A 106 -9.59 9.16 -5.00
C LEU A 106 -8.07 9.05 -5.11
N THR A 107 -7.40 9.35 -4.00
CA THR A 107 -5.99 9.01 -3.82
C THR A 107 -5.70 8.65 -2.36
N PHE A 108 -4.57 7.98 -2.16
CA PHE A 108 -4.09 7.62 -0.82
C PHE A 108 -3.13 8.70 -0.31
N ASN A 109 -3.39 9.19 0.90
CA ASN A 109 -2.45 10.06 1.61
C ASN A 109 -1.17 9.31 1.96
N LYS A 110 -0.10 10.06 2.28
CA LYS A 110 1.15 9.47 2.75
C LYS A 110 0.90 8.64 4.03
N PRO A 111 1.29 7.35 4.08
CA PRO A 111 1.04 6.51 5.25
C PRO A 111 1.69 7.02 6.52
N LYS A 112 0.85 7.23 7.54
CA LYS A 112 1.25 7.62 8.89
C LYS A 112 0.23 7.06 9.89
N LYS A 113 0.71 6.61 11.05
CA LYS A 113 -0.13 6.04 12.10
C LYS A 113 -1.26 7.02 12.48
N ASN A 114 -2.50 6.52 12.50
CA ASN A 114 -3.71 7.26 12.86
C ASN A 114 -4.01 8.49 11.99
N GLN A 115 -3.41 8.60 10.79
CA GLN A 115 -3.74 9.63 9.82
C GLN A 115 -4.79 9.12 8.83
N LYS A 116 -5.59 10.05 8.28
CA LYS A 116 -6.55 9.76 7.22
C LYS A 116 -5.89 9.06 6.03
N ALA A 117 -6.48 7.95 5.59
CA ALA A 117 -5.87 7.10 4.58
C ALA A 117 -6.19 7.55 3.16
N ILE A 118 -7.46 7.80 2.89
CA ILE A 118 -8.01 8.12 1.58
C ILE A 118 -8.45 9.57 1.60
N LYS A 119 -8.24 10.27 0.48
CA LYS A 119 -8.83 11.59 0.25
C LYS A 119 -9.46 11.67 -1.14
N PRO A 120 -10.61 12.34 -1.29
CA PRO A 120 -11.10 12.71 -2.59
C PRO A 120 -10.28 13.86 -3.18
N LEU A 121 -10.21 13.91 -4.50
CA LEU A 121 -9.59 14.99 -5.26
C LEU A 121 -10.67 15.84 -5.94
N GLY A 122 -10.37 17.12 -6.14
CA GLY A 122 -11.27 18.05 -6.83
C GLY A 122 -12.47 18.52 -6.01
N GLY A 123 -12.51 18.24 -4.71
CA GLY A 123 -13.61 18.68 -3.82
C GLY A 123 -14.90 17.87 -3.95
N ASN A 124 -14.90 16.77 -4.70
CA ASN A 124 -16.05 15.87 -4.79
C ASN A 124 -16.20 15.08 -3.49
N ALA A 125 -17.31 15.32 -2.78
CA ALA A 125 -17.74 14.58 -1.59
C ALA A 125 -16.68 14.40 -0.46
N PRO A 126 -16.05 15.49 0.03
CA PRO A 126 -15.08 15.44 1.13
C PRO A 126 -15.66 14.82 2.41
N HIS A 127 -16.94 15.12 2.69
CA HIS A 127 -17.67 14.63 3.86
C HIS A 127 -17.72 13.09 3.95
N LEU A 128 -17.66 12.37 2.82
CA LEU A 128 -17.67 10.90 2.79
C LEU A 128 -16.41 10.27 3.43
N PHE A 129 -15.31 11.02 3.45
CA PHE A 129 -13.99 10.53 3.86
C PHE A 129 -13.45 11.25 5.10
N GLU A 130 -13.71 12.55 5.26
CA GLU A 130 -13.18 13.36 6.35
C GLU A 130 -13.77 12.97 7.71
N ASP A 131 -15.07 12.71 7.79
CA ASP A 131 -15.74 12.39 9.06
C ASP A 131 -15.79 10.90 9.35
N ASN A 132 -15.36 10.06 8.40
CA ASN A 132 -15.46 8.61 8.54
C ASN A 132 -14.34 8.06 9.47
N PRO A 133 -14.67 7.39 10.59
CA PRO A 133 -13.69 6.84 11.52
C PRO A 133 -12.90 5.66 10.94
N SER A 134 -13.45 4.94 9.95
CA SER A 134 -12.76 3.84 9.26
C SER A 134 -11.68 4.32 8.30
N ASN A 135 -11.73 5.60 7.89
CA ASN A 135 -10.74 6.20 7.00
C ASN A 135 -9.43 6.52 7.74
N VAL A 136 -8.74 5.52 8.26
CA VAL A 136 -7.46 5.70 8.97
C VAL A 136 -6.47 4.63 8.59
N TYR A 137 -5.19 5.00 8.55
CA TYR A 137 -4.12 4.02 8.44
C TYR A 137 -3.95 3.22 9.73
N ILE A 138 -4.08 1.91 9.61
CA ILE A 138 -3.90 0.94 10.68
C ILE A 138 -2.47 0.41 10.63
N LEU A 139 -1.71 0.59 11.71
CA LEU A 139 -0.36 0.06 11.80
C LEU A 139 -0.39 -1.43 12.15
N ASN A 140 0.09 -2.28 11.25
CA ASN A 140 0.30 -3.69 11.54
C ASN A 140 1.61 -3.88 12.32
N LYS A 141 1.50 -4.11 13.63
CA LYS A 141 2.64 -4.31 14.54
C LYS A 141 3.50 -5.51 14.15
N ARG A 142 2.90 -6.58 13.61
CA ARG A 142 3.62 -7.80 13.18
C ARG A 142 4.49 -7.50 11.97
N ALA A 143 3.92 -6.84 10.96
CA ALA A 143 4.65 -6.38 9.78
C ALA A 143 5.77 -5.40 10.17
N GLN A 144 5.50 -4.46 11.09
CA GLN A 144 6.49 -3.53 11.61
C GLN A 144 7.70 -4.24 12.24
N LYS A 145 7.45 -5.22 13.13
CA LYS A 145 8.52 -5.97 13.79
C LYS A 145 9.39 -6.72 12.78
N ARG A 146 8.76 -7.39 11.80
CA ARG A 146 9.46 -8.15 10.76
C ARG A 146 10.24 -7.26 9.80
N ARG A 147 9.67 -6.14 9.37
CA ARG A 147 10.37 -5.10 8.60
C ARG A 147 11.62 -4.63 9.32
N ASN A 148 11.50 -4.28 10.59
CA ASN A 148 12.62 -3.78 11.37
C ASN A 148 13.74 -4.83 11.47
N LEU A 149 13.38 -6.11 11.70
CA LEU A 149 14.34 -7.21 11.74
C LEU A 149 15.05 -7.41 10.38
N SER A 150 14.29 -7.44 9.29
CA SER A 150 14.85 -7.59 7.94
C SER A 150 15.82 -6.45 7.60
N ASN A 151 15.42 -5.20 7.85
CA ASN A 151 16.27 -4.04 7.57
C ASN A 151 17.52 -4.02 8.46
N LEU A 152 17.42 -4.47 9.72
CA LEU A 152 18.55 -4.61 10.63
C LEU A 152 19.57 -5.62 10.07
N LEU A 153 19.11 -6.81 9.65
CA LEU A 153 19.96 -7.84 9.06
C LEU A 153 20.65 -7.35 7.78
N GLN A 154 19.91 -6.67 6.89
CA GLN A 154 20.49 -6.05 5.69
C GLN A 154 21.58 -5.03 6.04
N THR A 155 21.38 -4.24 7.09
CA THR A 155 22.37 -3.25 7.54
C THR A 155 23.66 -3.92 8.00
N PHE A 156 23.56 -4.99 8.81
CA PHE A 156 24.73 -5.75 9.25
C PHE A 156 25.52 -6.36 8.09
N VAL A 157 24.84 -6.93 7.09
CA VAL A 157 25.53 -7.46 5.90
C VAL A 157 26.26 -6.35 5.16
N ARG A 158 25.61 -5.21 4.92
CA ARG A 158 26.24 -4.08 4.21
C ARG A 158 27.49 -3.60 4.95
N LEU A 159 27.42 -3.50 6.28
CA LEU A 159 28.59 -3.14 7.10
C LEU A 159 29.71 -4.18 7.01
N ALA A 160 29.39 -5.47 7.04
CA ALA A 160 30.37 -6.54 6.89
C ALA A 160 31.06 -6.49 5.51
N VAL A 161 30.29 -6.28 4.43
CA VAL A 161 30.84 -6.12 3.07
C VAL A 161 31.78 -4.91 2.99
N VAL A 162 31.37 -3.76 3.54
CA VAL A 162 32.22 -2.56 3.57
C VAL A 162 33.51 -2.81 4.35
N ALA A 163 33.44 -3.49 5.50
CA ALA A 163 34.62 -3.84 6.29
C ALA A 163 35.59 -4.74 5.51
N VAL A 164 35.08 -5.76 4.80
CA VAL A 164 35.90 -6.63 3.95
C VAL A 164 36.58 -5.84 2.83
N ILE A 165 35.84 -4.94 2.16
CA ILE A 165 36.41 -4.07 1.11
C ILE A 165 37.55 -3.20 1.68
N ILE A 166 37.35 -2.59 2.85
CA ILE A 166 38.37 -1.77 3.52
C ILE A 166 39.63 -2.60 3.81
N VAL A 167 39.49 -3.81 4.35
CA VAL A 167 40.61 -4.72 4.61
C VAL A 167 41.37 -5.03 3.31
N PHE A 168 40.67 -5.35 2.23
CA PHE A 168 41.29 -5.61 0.93
C PHE A 168 42.06 -4.40 0.38
N VAL A 169 41.48 -3.19 0.48
CA VAL A 169 42.13 -1.96 0.04
C VAL A 169 43.39 -1.68 0.87
N VAL A 170 43.32 -1.83 2.19
CA VAL A 170 44.48 -1.64 3.08
C VAL A 170 45.59 -2.65 2.75
N LEU A 171 45.25 -3.93 2.58
CA LEU A 171 46.22 -4.96 2.20
C LEU A 171 46.85 -4.69 0.82
N ALA A 172 46.09 -4.13 -0.13
CA ALA A 172 46.60 -3.77 -1.44
C ALA A 172 47.51 -2.52 -1.42
N LEU A 173 47.30 -1.59 -0.49
CA LEU A 173 48.12 -0.38 -0.32
C LEU A 173 49.42 -0.63 0.47
N ILE A 174 49.45 -1.66 1.31
CA ILE A 174 50.65 -2.07 2.07
C ILE A 174 51.58 -2.94 1.20
N LYS A 175 51.06 -3.50 0.11
CA LYS A 175 51.84 -4.21 -0.93
C LYS A 175 52.45 -3.23 -1.92
#